data_AF-A0A6A6IAQ4-F1
#
_entry.id   AF-A0A6A6IAQ4-F1
#
_cell.length_a   1.000
_cell.length_b   1.000
_cell.length_c   1.000
_cell.angle_alpha   90.00
_cell.angle_beta   90.00
_cell.angle_gamma   90.00
#
_symmetry.space_group_name_H-M   'P 1'
#
loop_
_entity.id
_entity.type
_entity.pdbx_description
1 polymer ?
#
loop_
_entity_poly.entity_id
_entity_poly.type
_entity_poly.pdbx_seq_one_letter_code
_entity_poly.pdbx_strand_id
1 'polypeptide(L)'
;MEPSTADSIVVGGGLTGCVIASSLARSASPPPAALLEAGPNPSGDPGTDTILAGLGLLGGKLDYATLGGGSILNFGDWLQADAKGYDHWSKAVGDE
;
A
#
# COMPACT_ATOMS: atom_id res chain seq x y z
N MET A 1 -13.96 20.51 -0.75
CA MET A 1 -12.65 21.09 -0.42
C MET A 1 -11.95 20.04 0.42
N GLU A 2 -10.79 19.57 -0.02
CA GLU A 2 -10.01 18.62 0.79
C GLU A 2 -9.62 19.28 2.12
N PRO A 3 -9.65 18.56 3.24
CA PRO A 3 -9.28 19.12 4.53
C PRO A 3 -7.83 19.59 4.50
N SER A 4 -7.58 20.83 4.92
CA SER A 4 -6.23 21.41 4.97
C SER A 4 -5.42 20.99 6.21
N THR A 5 -6.02 20.19 7.09
CA THR A 5 -5.43 19.70 8.35
C THR A 5 -5.87 18.25 8.60
N ALA A 6 -4.95 17.43 9.10
CA ALA A 6 -5.22 16.05 9.52
C ALA A 6 -4.44 15.75 10.82
N ASP A 7 -5.01 14.91 11.67
CA ASP A 7 -4.36 14.42 12.89
C ASP A 7 -3.39 13.28 12.58
N SER A 8 -3.55 12.64 11.42
CA SER A 8 -2.65 11.60 10.91
C SER A 8 -2.50 11.70 9.40
N ILE A 9 -1.25 11.57 8.91
CA ILE A 9 -0.95 11.58 7.48
C ILE A 9 -0.22 10.28 7.15
N VAL A 10 -0.79 9.50 6.24
CA VAL A 10 -0.15 8.32 5.65
C VAL A 10 0.45 8.73 4.31
N VAL A 11 1.77 8.63 4.18
CA VAL A 11 2.50 8.98 2.95
C VAL A 11 2.88 7.70 2.22
N GLY A 12 2.38 7.55 0.99
CA GLY A 12 2.47 6.35 0.18
C GLY A 12 1.24 5.46 0.35
N GLY A 13 0.40 5.40 -0.68
CA GLY A 13 -0.79 4.56 -0.79
C GLY A 13 -0.50 3.17 -1.36
N GLY A 14 0.67 2.59 -1.09
CA GLY A 14 0.97 1.19 -1.38
C GLY A 14 0.19 0.22 -0.48
N LEU A 15 0.47 -1.08 -0.60
CA LEU A 15 -0.07 -2.17 0.26
C LEU A 15 -0.24 -1.77 1.73
N THR A 16 0.86 -1.42 2.39
CA THR A 16 0.87 -1.08 3.82
C THR A 16 0.12 0.23 4.10
N GLY A 17 0.29 1.24 3.24
CA GLY A 17 -0.38 2.53 3.39
C GLY A 17 -1.90 2.44 3.32
N CYS A 18 -2.41 1.67 2.35
CA CYS A 18 -3.84 1.37 2.24
C CYS A 18 -4.37 0.64 3.49
N VAL A 19 -3.62 -0.33 4.02
CA VAL A 19 -4.02 -1.05 5.25
C VAL A 19 -4.06 -0.11 6.46
N ILE A 20 -3.03 0.72 6.66
CA ILE A 20 -2.96 1.68 7.77
C ILE A 20 -4.10 2.70 7.65
N ALA A 21 -4.27 3.34 6.49
CA ALA A 21 -5.32 4.32 6.25
C ALA A 21 -6.71 3.72 6.48
N SER A 22 -6.96 2.51 5.97
CA SER A 22 -8.22 1.81 6.19
C SER A 22 -8.42 1.41 7.66
N SER A 23 -7.37 1.02 8.37
CA SER A 23 -7.43 0.71 9.80
C SER A 23 -7.77 1.95 10.64
N LEU A 24 -7.13 3.09 10.37
CA LEU A 24 -7.42 4.36 11.03
C LEU A 24 -8.87 4.77 10.81
N ALA A 25 -9.35 4.71 9.57
CA ALA A 25 -10.72 5.06 9.19
C ALA A 25 -11.79 4.15 9.83
N ARG A 26 -11.44 2.90 10.19
CA ARG A 26 -12.35 1.94 10.84
C ARG A 26 -12.19 1.86 12.36
N SER A 27 -11.29 2.65 12.96
CA SER A 27 -11.13 2.64 14.41
C SER A 27 -12.39 3.14 15.12
N ALA A 28 -12.56 2.79 16.41
CA ALA A 28 -13.75 3.15 17.18
C ALA A 28 -13.99 4.68 17.27
N SER A 29 -12.90 5.46 17.17
CA SER A 29 -12.92 6.91 17.08
C SER A 29 -11.93 7.32 15.97
N PRO A 30 -12.37 7.36 14.70
CA PRO A 30 -11.47 7.59 13.58
C PRO A 30 -10.93 9.03 13.62
N PRO A 31 -9.60 9.21 13.72
CA PRO A 31 -9.03 10.54 13.61
C PRO A 31 -9.19 11.05 12.17
N PRO A 32 -9.32 12.37 11.96
CA PRO A 32 -9.09 13.00 10.67
C PRO A 32 -7.76 12.54 10.09
N ALA A 33 -7.81 11.76 9.00
CA ALA A 33 -6.64 11.18 8.38
C ALA A 33 -6.58 11.51 6.89
N ALA A 34 -5.38 11.75 6.38
CA ALA A 34 -5.11 11.93 4.96
C ALA A 34 -4.20 10.81 4.45
N LEU A 35 -4.52 10.26 3.27
CA LEU A 35 -3.65 9.36 2.52
C LEU A 35 -3.10 10.10 1.30
N LEU A 36 -1.79 10.24 1.22
CA LEU A 36 -1.10 10.90 0.11
C LEU A 36 -0.39 9.86 -0.74
N GLU A 37 -0.67 9.83 -2.04
CA GLU A 37 -0.03 8.95 -3.01
C GLU A 37 0.54 9.80 -4.15
N ALA A 38 1.76 9.49 -4.57
CA ALA A 38 2.45 10.22 -5.63
C ALA A 38 1.95 9.82 -7.01
N GLY A 39 1.61 8.54 -7.19
CA GLY A 39 1.08 7.97 -8.41
C GLY A 39 -0.42 8.19 -8.61
N PRO A 40 -0.94 7.88 -9.81
CA PRO A 40 -2.36 7.98 -10.09
C PRO A 40 -3.16 6.86 -9.40
N ASN A 41 -4.46 7.08 -9.26
CA ASN A 41 -5.41 6.03 -8.96
C ASN A 41 -5.56 5.11 -10.19
N PRO A 42 -5.28 3.80 -10.08
CA PRO A 42 -5.37 2.87 -11.21
C PRO A 42 -6.81 2.43 -11.55
N SER A 43 -7.80 2.83 -10.75
CA SER A 43 -9.19 2.37 -10.91
C SER A 43 -9.73 2.62 -12.31
N GLY A 44 -10.20 1.55 -12.96
CA GLY A 44 -10.74 1.60 -14.32
C GLY A 44 -9.70 1.48 -15.43
N ASP A 45 -8.41 1.28 -15.12
CA ASP A 45 -7.39 0.94 -16.11
C ASP A 45 -7.40 -0.58 -16.39
N PRO A 46 -7.75 -1.03 -17.62
CA PRO A 46 -7.83 -2.46 -17.95
C PRO A 46 -6.49 -3.19 -17.80
N GLY A 47 -5.38 -2.47 -17.81
CA GLY A 47 -4.06 -3.04 -17.54
C GLY A 47 -3.93 -3.60 -16.12
N THR A 48 -4.83 -3.23 -15.20
CA THR A 48 -4.82 -3.65 -13.80
C THR A 48 -5.80 -4.76 -13.45
N ASP A 49 -6.57 -5.23 -14.44
CA ASP A 49 -7.61 -6.26 -14.22
C ASP A 49 -7.04 -7.67 -14.07
N THR A 50 -5.87 -7.94 -14.66
CA THR A 50 -5.24 -9.28 -14.63
C THR A 50 -3.72 -9.18 -14.53
N ILE A 51 -3.09 -10.20 -13.94
CA ILE A 51 -1.62 -10.28 -13.80
C ILE A 51 -0.94 -10.15 -15.18
N LEU A 52 -1.46 -10.85 -16.20
CA LEU A 52 -0.88 -10.81 -17.55
C LEU A 52 -1.02 -9.43 -18.20
N ALA A 53 -2.13 -8.74 -18.01
CA ALA A 53 -2.31 -7.36 -18.49
C ALA A 53 -1.35 -6.40 -17.77
N GLY A 54 -1.09 -6.62 -16.48
CA GLY A 54 -0.16 -5.84 -15.66
C GLY A 54 1.27 -5.84 -16.19
N LEU A 55 1.74 -6.94 -16.80
CA LEU A 55 3.05 -6.98 -17.45
C LEU A 55 3.16 -5.97 -18.61
N GLY A 56 2.05 -5.63 -19.26
CA GLY A 56 1.99 -4.60 -20.30
C GLY A 56 2.16 -3.16 -19.76
N LEU A 57 2.09 -2.97 -18.44
CA LEU A 57 2.26 -1.69 -17.78
C LEU A 57 3.71 -1.43 -17.32
N LEU A 58 4.61 -2.41 -17.46
CA LEU A 58 6.03 -2.26 -17.15
C LEU A 58 6.65 -1.15 -18.01
N GLY A 59 7.39 -0.24 -17.37
CA GLY A 59 7.92 0.99 -17.97
C GLY A 59 6.88 2.08 -18.24
N GLY A 60 5.61 1.87 -17.87
CA GLY A 60 4.49 2.78 -18.11
C GLY A 60 4.17 3.71 -16.94
N LYS A 61 3.06 4.45 -17.06
CA LYS A 61 2.60 5.45 -16.08
C LYS A 61 2.28 4.89 -14.68
N LEU A 62 2.03 3.58 -14.59
CA LEU A 62 1.72 2.89 -13.34
C LEU A 62 2.94 2.15 -12.77
N ASP A 63 4.05 2.12 -13.52
CA ASP A 63 5.28 1.50 -13.08
C ASP A 63 5.93 2.37 -11.99
N TYR A 64 6.30 1.76 -10.87
CA TYR A 64 6.85 2.35 -9.63
C TYR A 64 5.95 3.29 -8.81
N ALA A 65 5.01 4.03 -9.39
CA ALA A 65 4.16 4.98 -8.66
C ALA A 65 2.68 4.83 -9.04
N THR A 66 1.87 4.23 -8.15
CA THR A 66 0.40 4.15 -8.28
C THR A 66 -0.25 3.84 -6.92
N LEU A 67 -1.50 4.25 -6.73
CA LEU A 67 -2.28 3.82 -5.56
C LEU A 67 -2.44 2.29 -5.56
N GLY A 68 -2.17 1.65 -4.43
CA GLY A 68 -1.97 0.21 -4.28
C GLY A 68 -0.48 -0.21 -4.41
N GLY A 69 0.31 0.57 -5.14
CA GLY A 69 1.74 0.34 -5.33
C GLY A 69 2.02 -1.06 -5.89
N GLY A 70 2.97 -1.76 -5.28
CA GLY A 70 3.36 -3.11 -5.71
C GLY A 70 2.22 -4.13 -5.78
N SER A 71 1.09 -3.98 -5.04
CA SER A 71 -0.02 -4.93 -5.18
C SER A 71 -0.73 -4.87 -6.53
N ILE A 72 -0.59 -3.77 -7.27
CA ILE A 72 -1.24 -3.61 -8.57
C ILE A 72 -0.47 -4.33 -9.67
N LEU A 73 0.86 -4.40 -9.56
CA LEU A 73 1.75 -4.88 -10.63
C LEU A 73 2.66 -6.06 -10.21
N ASN A 74 2.45 -6.66 -9.04
CA ASN A 74 3.20 -7.85 -8.64
C ASN A 74 2.74 -9.10 -9.41
N PHE A 75 3.42 -10.22 -9.17
CA PHE A 75 3.14 -11.50 -9.82
C PHE A 75 1.94 -12.27 -9.24
N GLY A 76 1.23 -11.71 -8.26
CA GLY A 76 0.07 -12.35 -7.62
C GLY A 76 0.40 -13.54 -6.71
N ASP A 77 1.68 -13.84 -6.49
CA ASP A 77 2.09 -14.93 -5.62
C ASP A 77 1.77 -14.63 -4.16
N TRP A 78 1.29 -15.64 -3.44
CA TRP A 78 1.07 -15.59 -2.00
C TRP A 78 2.08 -16.49 -1.28
N LEU A 79 3.03 -15.87 -0.61
CA LEU A 79 4.08 -16.53 0.15
C LEU A 79 4.10 -16.00 1.58
N GLN A 80 4.36 -16.88 2.54
CA GLN A 80 4.58 -16.51 3.93
C GLN A 80 6.05 -16.71 4.29
N ALA A 81 6.66 -15.72 4.94
CA ALA A 81 8.05 -15.83 5.40
C ALA A 81 8.18 -16.79 6.59
N ASP A 82 9.38 -17.33 6.78
CA ASP A 82 9.71 -18.21 7.92
C ASP A 82 9.68 -17.41 9.24
N ALA A 83 9.11 -18.02 10.29
CA ALA A 83 9.01 -17.43 11.63
C ALA A 83 10.37 -16.93 12.16
N LYS A 84 11.46 -17.63 11.84
CA LYS A 84 12.82 -17.28 12.26
C LYS A 84 13.25 -15.90 11.79
N GLY A 85 12.73 -15.43 10.65
CA GLY A 85 13.01 -14.09 10.15
C GLY A 85 12.42 -13.02 11.07
N TYR A 86 11.17 -13.23 11.50
CA TYR A 86 10.50 -12.33 12.43
C TYR A 86 11.13 -12.39 13.83
N ASP A 87 11.45 -13.58 14.34
CA ASP A 87 12.14 -13.76 15.62
C ASP A 87 13.50 -13.05 15.63
N HIS A 88 14.24 -13.11 14.51
CA HIS A 88 15.51 -12.42 14.37
C HIS A 88 15.36 -10.90 14.44
N TRP A 89 14.31 -10.33 13.84
CA TRP A 89 14.04 -8.90 13.91
C TRP A 89 13.59 -8.45 15.30
N SER A 90 12.71 -9.19 15.97
CA SER A 90 12.30 -8.93 17.36
C SER A 90 13.52 -8.82 18.28
N LYS A 91 14.44 -9.78 18.19
CA LYS A 91 15.75 -9.74 18.86
C LYS A 91 16.57 -8.50 18.53
N ALA A 92 16.67 -8.17 17.24
CA ALA A 92 17.51 -7.06 16.78
C ALA A 92 17.02 -5.70 17.27
N VAL A 93 15.71 -5.52 17.49
CA VAL A 93 15.13 -4.27 17.99
C VAL A 93 14.82 -4.28 19.48
N GLY A 94 15.06 -5.40 20.18
CA GLY A 94 14.81 -5.54 21.62
C GLY A 94 13.32 -5.63 21.99
N ASP A 95 12.50 -6.16 21.09
CA ASP A 95 11.05 -6.35 21.26
C ASP A 95 10.73 -7.80 21.66
N GLU A 96 11.49 -8.33 22.64
CA GLU A 96 11.34 -9.67 23.24
C GLU A 96 10.66 -9.62 24.61
#